data_AF-A0A1H4I952-F1
#
_entry.id   AF-A0A1H4I952-F1
#
_cell.length_a   1.000
_cell.length_b   1.000
_cell.length_c   1.000
_cell.angle_alpha   90.00
_cell.angle_beta   90.00
_cell.angle_gamma   90.00
#
_symmetry.space_group_name_H-M   'P 1'
#
loop_
_entity.id
_entity.type
_entity.pdbx_description
1 polymer ?
#
loop_
_entity_poly.entity_id
_entity_poly.type
_entity_poly.pdbx_seq_one_letter_code
_entity_poly.pdbx_strand_id
1 'polypeptide(L)'
;MVIRRLLGELRRAGLVESRRGVGAGWSLARELGSMTLLDVYEAVEPGPLFAMHRTTPDQGCVVGYGIQPAMQGIYEGIEETLRRELARVTLANVLRDVLAAPR
;
A
#
# COMPACT_ATOMS: atom_id res chain seq x y z
N MET A 1 11.33 16.46 1.77
CA MET A 1 10.32 16.52 0.69
C MET A 1 9.71 15.13 0.52
N VAL A 2 8.39 15.04 0.36
CA VAL A 2 7.62 13.77 0.34
C VAL A 2 8.14 12.80 -0.72
N ILE A 3 8.42 13.28 -1.93
CA ILE A 3 8.90 12.44 -3.05
C ILE A 3 10.19 11.69 -2.70
N ARG A 4 11.17 12.36 -2.08
CA ARG A 4 12.45 11.73 -1.70
C ARG A 4 12.26 10.65 -0.63
N ARG A 5 11.28 10.82 0.27
CA ARG A 5 10.93 9.80 1.27
C ARG A 5 10.31 8.57 0.59
N LEU A 6 9.31 8.78 -0.26
CA LEU A 6 8.62 7.71 -0.99
C LEU A 6 9.59 6.90 -1.86
N LEU A 7 10.48 7.57 -2.60
CA LEU A 7 11.52 6.88 -3.39
C LEU A 7 12.49 6.08 -2.51
N GLY A 8 12.75 6.52 -1.29
CA GLY A 8 13.52 5.76 -0.30
C GLY A 8 12.78 4.53 0.22
N GLU A 9 11.47 4.63 0.45
CA GLU A 9 10.58 3.52 0.80
C GLU A 9 10.50 2.48 -0.33
N LEU A 10 10.21 2.91 -1.56
CA LEU A 10 10.18 2.06 -2.75
C LEU A 10 11.53 1.38 -3.04
N ARG A 11 12.65 2.06 -2.76
CA ARG A 11 13.98 1.46 -2.88
C ARG A 11 14.22 0.36 -1.85
N ARG A 12 13.79 0.57 -0.61
CA ARG A 12 13.90 -0.47 0.44
C ARG A 12 13.05 -1.70 0.09
N ALA A 13 11.92 -1.50 -0.58
CA ALA A 13 11.08 -2.56 -1.11
C ALA A 13 11.60 -3.19 -2.42
N GLY A 14 12.72 -2.71 -2.99
CA GLY A 14 13.30 -3.26 -4.22
C GLY A 14 12.48 -2.97 -5.48
N LEU A 15 11.65 -1.93 -5.48
CA LEU A 15 10.83 -1.52 -6.64
C LEU A 15 11.56 -0.51 -7.53
N VAL A 16 12.43 0.31 -6.93
CA VAL A 16 13.28 1.28 -7.64
C VAL A 16 14.72 1.21 -7.17
N GLU A 17 15.63 1.62 -8.04
CA GLU A 17 17.05 1.79 -7.72
C GLU A 17 17.48 3.25 -7.98
N SER A 18 18.55 3.67 -7.32
CA SER A 18 19.15 4.99 -7.53
C SER A 18 20.53 4.83 -8.16
N ARG A 19 20.75 5.48 -9.30
CA ARG A 19 22.05 5.52 -9.98
C ARG A 19 22.80 6.80 -9.64
N ARG A 20 24.12 6.68 -9.46
CA ARG A 20 25.05 7.81 -9.26
C ARG A 20 25.89 8.01 -10.53
N GLY A 21 26.34 9.25 -10.76
CA GLY A 21 27.19 9.61 -11.91
C GLY A 21 26.43 10.35 -13.02
N VAL A 22 27.02 10.44 -14.21
CA VAL A 22 26.38 11.07 -15.38
C VAL A 22 25.16 10.20 -15.78
N GLY A 23 23.97 10.80 -15.83
CA GLY A 23 22.70 10.06 -15.92
C GLY A 23 22.10 9.65 -14.57
N ALA A 24 22.50 10.32 -13.48
CA ALA A 24 21.93 10.13 -12.14
C ALA A 24 20.41 10.28 -12.13
N GLY A 25 19.75 9.43 -11.35
CA GLY A 25 18.30 9.39 -11.27
C GLY A 25 17.79 8.11 -10.62
N TRP A 26 16.52 7.85 -10.84
CA TRP A 26 15.82 6.66 -10.37
C TRP A 26 15.40 5.82 -11.56
N SER A 27 15.60 4.51 -11.46
CA SER A 27 15.11 3.52 -12.43
C SER A 27 14.28 2.46 -11.72
N LEU A 28 13.42 1.78 -12.47
CA LEU A 28 12.72 0.60 -11.97
C LEU A 28 13.74 -0.51 -11.71
N ALA A 29 13.60 -1.20 -10.60
CA ALA A 29 14.46 -2.33 -10.26
C ALA A 29 13.92 -3.66 -10.81
N ARG A 30 12.67 -3.69 -11.28
CA ARG A 30 11.96 -4.86 -11.79
C ARG A 30 11.10 -4.50 -13.00
N GLU A 31 10.70 -5.51 -13.77
CA GLU A 31 9.78 -5.36 -14.89
C GLU A 31 8.38 -4.94 -14.42
N LEU A 32 7.73 -4.03 -15.14
CA LEU A 32 6.42 -3.48 -14.79
C LEU A 32 5.33 -4.55 -14.62
N GLY A 33 5.38 -5.62 -15.42
CA GLY A 33 4.44 -6.74 -15.34
C GLY A 33 4.64 -7.62 -14.09
N SER A 34 5.74 -7.45 -13.36
CA SER A 34 6.02 -8.19 -12.12
C SER A 34 5.74 -7.38 -10.85
N MET A 35 5.42 -6.09 -10.99
CA MET A 35 5.15 -5.19 -9.86
C MET A 35 3.66 -4.90 -9.80
N THR A 36 3.03 -5.30 -8.70
CA THR A 36 1.61 -5.08 -8.41
C THR A 36 1.39 -3.76 -7.71
N LEU A 37 0.15 -3.28 -7.68
CA LEU A 37 -0.22 -2.15 -6.83
C LEU A 37 -0.10 -2.50 -5.34
N LEU A 38 -0.21 -3.78 -4.97
CA LEU A 38 0.03 -4.23 -3.60
C LEU A 38 1.49 -4.01 -3.19
N ASP A 39 2.45 -4.35 -4.06
CA ASP A 39 3.88 -4.11 -3.79
C ASP A 39 4.15 -2.62 -3.50
N VAL A 40 3.51 -1.73 -4.26
CA VAL A 40 3.63 -0.28 -4.06
C VAL A 40 2.97 0.14 -2.75
N TYR A 41 1.76 -0.33 -2.49
CA TYR A 41 0.98 -0.02 -1.27
C TYR A 41 1.76 -0.39 0.00
N GLU A 42 2.27 -1.62 0.07
CA GLU A 42 3.03 -2.10 1.22
C GLU A 42 4.35 -1.35 1.43
N ALA A 43 4.96 -0.84 0.35
CA ALA A 43 6.19 -0.08 0.43
C ALA A 43 5.98 1.31 1.06
N VAL A 44 4.88 2.00 0.73
CA VAL A 44 4.65 3.41 1.12
C VAL A 44 3.73 3.58 2.34
N GLU A 45 2.78 2.66 2.54
CA GLU A 45 1.82 2.68 3.64
C GLU A 45 1.92 1.39 4.47
N PRO A 46 2.99 1.20 5.25
CA PRO A 46 3.10 0.04 6.13
C PRO A 46 2.13 0.18 7.31
N GLY A 47 1.07 -0.62 7.35
CA GLY A 47 0.16 -0.72 8.49
C GLY A 47 -1.25 -1.19 8.12
N PRO A 48 -2.10 -1.43 9.12
CA PRO A 48 -3.49 -1.79 8.89
C PRO A 48 -4.25 -0.64 8.25
N LEU A 49 -5.18 -0.96 7.34
CA LEU A 49 -6.00 0.03 6.62
C LEU A 49 -6.88 0.84 7.60
N PHE A 50 -7.38 0.16 8.63
CA PHE A 50 -8.20 0.75 9.68
C PHE A 50 -7.49 0.66 11.02
N ALA A 51 -7.15 1.81 11.59
CA ALA A 51 -6.64 1.86 12.95
C ALA A 51 -7.80 1.77 13.95
N MET A 52 -7.75 0.77 14.84
CA MET A 52 -8.64 0.72 15.99
C MET A 52 -8.41 1.91 16.90
N HIS A 53 -9.50 2.39 17.52
CA HIS A 53 -9.40 3.48 18.47
C HIS A 53 -8.49 3.08 19.64
N ARG A 54 -7.51 3.92 19.96
CA ARG A 54 -6.44 3.62 20.92
C ARG A 54 -6.92 3.57 22.37
N THR A 55 -8.07 4.17 22.67
CA THR A 55 -8.62 4.20 24.02
C THR A 55 -9.21 2.84 24.35
N THR A 56 -8.77 2.26 25.47
CA THR A 56 -9.39 1.07 26.02
C THR A 56 -10.86 1.34 26.33
N PRO A 57 -11.81 0.58 25.76
CA PRO A 57 -13.22 0.77 26.03
C PRO A 57 -13.56 0.50 27.50
N ASP A 58 -14.69 1.07 27.96
CA ASP A 58 -15.26 0.71 29.26
C ASP A 58 -15.71 -0.75 29.26
N GLN A 59 -15.12 -1.54 30.17
CA GLN A 59 -15.38 -2.96 30.33
C GLN A 59 -16.69 -3.24 31.09
N GLY A 60 -17.24 -2.25 31.79
CA GLY A 60 -18.57 -2.32 32.43
C GLY A 60 -19.72 -2.04 31.46
N CYS A 61 -19.42 -1.52 30.27
CA CYS A 61 -20.39 -1.25 29.24
C CYS A 61 -20.44 -2.40 28.22
N VAL A 62 -21.63 -2.99 28.00
CA VAL A 62 -21.84 -4.07 27.00
C VAL A 62 -21.32 -3.68 25.61
N VAL A 63 -21.52 -2.42 25.22
CA VAL A 63 -21.01 -1.92 23.93
C VAL A 63 -19.49 -1.78 23.97
N GLY A 64 -18.94 -1.19 25.03
CA GLY A 64 -17.50 -0.98 25.17
C GLY A 64 -16.71 -2.29 25.13
N TYR A 65 -17.15 -3.29 25.90
CA TYR A 65 -16.57 -4.63 25.91
C TYR A 65 -16.58 -5.30 24.52
N GLY A 66 -17.69 -5.17 23.77
CA GLY A 66 -17.88 -5.90 22.51
C GLY A 66 -17.39 -5.18 21.24
N ILE A 67 -17.21 -3.86 21.26
CA ILE A 67 -17.02 -3.09 20.01
C ILE A 67 -15.72 -3.41 19.28
N GLN A 68 -14.61 -3.61 20.01
CA GLN A 68 -13.32 -3.94 19.41
C GLN A 68 -13.34 -5.28 18.67
N PRO A 69 -13.68 -6.42 19.30
CA PRO A 69 -13.72 -7.69 18.57
C PRO A 69 -14.75 -7.70 17.43
N ALA A 70 -15.89 -7.03 17.60
CA ALA A 70 -16.91 -6.93 16.55
C ALA A 70 -16.40 -6.19 15.29
N MET A 71 -15.68 -5.08 15.49
CA MET A 71 -15.14 -4.29 14.37
C MET A 71 -13.88 -4.91 13.77
N GLN A 72 -13.09 -5.65 14.55
CA GLN A 72 -11.83 -6.24 14.10
C GLN A 72 -12.04 -7.19 12.90
N GLY A 73 -12.98 -8.13 13.00
CA GLY A 73 -13.25 -9.06 11.89
C GLY A 73 -13.75 -8.37 10.62
N ILE A 74 -14.50 -7.27 10.77
CA ILE A 74 -14.97 -6.46 9.63
C ILE A 74 -13.78 -5.77 8.96
N TYR A 75 -12.90 -5.14 9.74
CA TYR A 75 -11.73 -4.44 9.22
C TYR A 75 -10.74 -5.39 8.55
N GLU A 76 -10.46 -6.54 9.16
CA GLU A 76 -9.61 -7.58 8.57
C GLU A 76 -10.18 -8.07 7.23
N GLY A 77 -11.50 -8.31 7.15
CA GLY A 77 -12.15 -8.75 5.91
C GLY A 77 -12.07 -7.71 4.79
N ILE A 78 -12.20 -6.42 5.11
CA ILE A 78 -12.07 -5.33 4.13
C ILE A 78 -10.62 -5.18 3.69
N GLU A 79 -9.67 -5.19 4.63
CA GLU A 79 -8.24 -5.07 4.32
C GLU A 79 -7.76 -6.20 3.41
N GLU A 80 -8.16 -7.43 3.72
CA GLU A 80 -7.84 -8.60 2.91
C GLU A 80 -8.48 -8.50 1.51
N THR A 81 -9.70 -7.95 1.39
CA THR A 81 -10.32 -7.70 0.09
C THR A 81 -9.56 -6.66 -0.72
N LEU A 82 -9.16 -5.53 -0.12
CA LEU A 82 -8.34 -4.52 -0.77
C LEU A 82 -7.01 -5.13 -1.25
N ARG A 83 -6.30 -5.85 -0.38
CA ARG A 83 -4.99 -6.45 -0.69
C ARG A 83 -5.09 -7.40 -1.88
N ARG A 84 -6.14 -8.22 -1.95
CA ARG A 84 -6.38 -9.10 -3.10
C ARG A 84 -6.60 -8.33 -4.40
N GLU A 85 -7.37 -7.25 -4.37
CA GLU A 85 -7.60 -6.44 -5.57
C GLU A 85 -6.33 -5.73 -6.04
N LEU A 86 -5.55 -5.18 -5.10
CA LEU A 86 -4.26 -4.55 -5.42
C LEU A 86 -3.22 -5.55 -5.95
N ALA A 87 -3.25 -6.80 -5.49
CA ALA A 87 -2.35 -7.87 -5.96
C ALA A 87 -2.65 -8.30 -7.41
N ARG A 88 -3.88 -8.06 -7.90
CA ARG A 88 -4.29 -8.46 -9.27
C ARG A 88 -3.87 -7.47 -10.34
N VAL A 89 -3.59 -6.22 -9.98
CA VAL A 89 -3.29 -5.14 -10.93
C VAL A 89 -1.80 -4.85 -10.91
N THR A 90 -1.15 -4.97 -12.07
CA THR A 90 0.27 -4.63 -12.24
C THR A 90 0.45 -3.19 -12.69
N LEU A 91 1.64 -2.62 -12.46
CA LEU A 91 2.01 -1.31 -13.00
C LEU A 91 1.97 -1.30 -14.54
N ALA A 92 2.20 -2.44 -15.20
CA ALA A 92 2.01 -2.55 -16.65
C ALA A 92 0.54 -2.41 -17.07
N ASN A 93 -0.42 -2.89 -16.26
CA ASN A 93 -1.84 -2.66 -16.52
C ASN A 93 -2.17 -1.17 -16.42
N VAL A 94 -1.72 -0.51 -15.34
CA VAL A 94 -1.94 0.94 -15.17
C VAL A 94 -1.33 1.73 -16.32
N LEU A 95 -0.10 1.42 -16.73
CA LEU A 95 0.54 2.10 -17.86
C LEU A 95 -0.25 1.91 -19.15
N ARG A 96 -0.75 0.70 -19.41
CA ARG A 96 -1.59 0.43 -20.59
C ARG A 96 -2.84 1.31 -20.59
N ASP A 97 -3.54 1.40 -19.47
CA ASP A 97 -4.78 2.16 -19.36
C ASP A 97 -4.54 3.66 -19.51
N VAL A 98 -3.44 4.18 -18.95
CA VAL A 98 -3.01 5.58 -19.13
C VAL A 98 -2.73 5.89 -20.61
N LEU A 99 -2.10 4.98 -21.34
CA LEU A 99 -1.79 5.17 -22.76
C LEU A 99 -3.01 4.98 -23.67
N ALA A 100 -4.02 4.23 -23.22
CA ALA A 100 -5.26 4.01 -23.96
C ALA A 100 -6.29 5.14 -23.77
N ALA A 101 -6.11 5.99 -22.76
CA ALA A 101 -7.01 7.12 -22.50
C ALA A 101 -7.01 8.10 -23.68
N PRO A 102 -8.19 8.47 -24.22
CA PRO A 102 -8.29 9.48 -25.27
C PRO A 102 -7.83 10.84 -24.75
N ARG A 103 -7.25 11.65 -25.65
CA ARG A 103 -6.82 13.02 -25.36
C ARG A 103 -7.98 14.00 -25.41
#